data_AF-W9RFE3-F1
#
_entry.id   AF-W9RFE3-F1
#
_cell.length_a   1.000
_cell.length_b   1.000
_cell.length_c   1.000
_cell.angle_alpha   90.00
_cell.angle_beta   90.00
_cell.angle_gamma   90.00
#
_symmetry.space_group_name_H-M   'P 1'
#
loop_
_entity.id
_entity.type
_entity.pdbx_description
1 polymer ?
#
loop_
_entity_poly.entity_id
_entity_poly.type
_entity_poly.pdbx_seq_one_letter_code
_entity_poly.pdbx_strand_id
1 'polypeptide(L)'
;MALVLRKPNAYSKIDKEDPEERNRRRAQFLIYKVMEQADSMSRRRPSYLRIRIRKLKVKIGKRLTKLRKSMLLSISAAKVSVCKQVCSQFKTCRRLFGGGDNHSSANLVNTLPSPLFV
;
A
#
# COMPACT_ATOMS: atom_id res chain seq x y z
N MET A 1 -14.52 -14.35 -73.22
CA MET A 1 -14.21 -14.89 -71.88
C MET A 1 -12.70 -15.03 -71.74
N ALA A 2 -12.00 -13.97 -71.34
CA ALA A 2 -10.55 -14.00 -71.16
C ALA A 2 -10.23 -14.30 -69.70
N LEU A 3 -9.63 -15.46 -69.45
CA LEU A 3 -9.21 -15.90 -68.11
C LEU A 3 -8.01 -15.07 -67.67
N VAL A 4 -8.25 -14.14 -66.73
CA VAL A 4 -7.22 -13.39 -66.03
C VAL A 4 -6.44 -14.36 -65.14
N LEU A 5 -5.31 -14.86 -65.65
CA LEU A 5 -4.37 -15.67 -64.89
C LEU A 5 -3.78 -14.79 -63.78
N ARG A 6 -4.28 -14.95 -62.55
CA ARG A 6 -3.73 -14.35 -61.33
C ARG A 6 -2.26 -14.74 -61.19
N LYS A 7 -1.35 -13.83 -61.52
CA LYS A 7 0.09 -13.97 -61.24
C LYS A 7 0.37 -13.52 -59.80
N PRO A 8 1.09 -14.30 -58.96
CA PRO A 8 1.33 -13.94 -57.56
C PRO A 8 2.50 -12.95 -57.36
N ASN A 9 2.93 -12.22 -58.39
CA ASN A 9 4.04 -11.28 -58.31
C ASN A 9 3.64 -9.93 -58.93
N ALA A 10 2.92 -9.13 -58.14
CA ALA A 10 2.46 -7.79 -58.50
C ALA A 10 3.39 -6.68 -57.96
N TYR A 11 4.68 -6.98 -57.76
CA TYR A 11 5.70 -5.96 -57.60
C TYR A 11 6.60 -6.02 -58.82
N SER A 12 6.63 -4.93 -59.56
CA SER A 12 7.25 -4.75 -60.87
C SER A 12 8.58 -5.50 -61.00
N LYS A 13 8.68 -6.37 -62.02
CA LYS A 13 9.97 -6.87 -62.48
C LYS A 13 10.72 -5.70 -63.09
N ILE A 14 11.44 -4.95 -62.26
CA ILE A 14 12.53 -4.09 -62.72
C ILE A 14 13.66 -5.05 -63.10
N ASP A 15 13.72 -5.37 -64.39
CA ASP A 15 14.59 -6.37 -64.99
C ASP A 15 16.10 -6.05 -64.85
N LYS A 16 16.45 -4.91 -64.24
CA LYS A 16 17.83 -4.42 -64.05
C LYS A 16 17.98 -3.62 -62.76
N GLU A 17 17.61 -4.21 -61.63
CA GLU A 17 17.95 -3.60 -60.35
C GLU A 17 19.43 -3.85 -60.03
N ASP A 18 20.21 -2.78 -60.02
CA ASP A 18 21.64 -2.78 -59.70
C ASP A 18 21.86 -3.50 -58.34
N PRO A 19 22.73 -4.53 -58.27
CA PRO A 19 23.03 -5.23 -57.03
C PRO A 19 23.39 -4.31 -55.85
N GLU A 20 24.03 -3.18 -56.13
CA GLU A 20 24.34 -2.13 -55.15
C GLU A 20 23.08 -1.54 -54.49
N GLU A 21 22.07 -1.19 -55.29
CA GLU A 21 20.83 -0.57 -54.81
C GLU A 21 19.99 -1.54 -53.97
N ARG A 22 20.01 -2.84 -54.32
CA ARG A 22 19.38 -3.90 -53.52
C ARG A 22 20.06 -4.04 -52.16
N ASN A 23 21.39 -3.99 -52.13
CA ASN A 23 22.16 -4.05 -50.89
C ASN A 23 21.91 -2.82 -50.02
N ARG A 24 21.86 -1.63 -50.64
CA ARG A 24 21.55 -0.37 -49.97
C ARG A 24 20.18 -0.40 -49.28
N ARG A 25 19.14 -0.85 -49.99
CA ARG A 25 17.79 -1.01 -49.42
C ARG A 25 17.71 -2.05 -48.32
N ARG A 26 18.39 -3.19 -48.50
CA ARG A 26 18.47 -4.22 -47.45
C ARG A 26 19.17 -3.69 -46.20
N ALA A 27 20.26 -2.94 -46.36
CA ALA A 27 20.98 -2.33 -45.25
C ALA A 27 20.10 -1.30 -44.52
N GLN A 28 19.45 -0.39 -45.25
CA GLN A 28 18.51 0.59 -44.68
C GLN A 28 17.38 -0.08 -43.90
N PHE A 29 16.80 -1.14 -44.48
CA PHE A 29 15.74 -1.91 -43.83
C PHE A 29 16.23 -2.60 -42.56
N LEU A 30 17.43 -3.19 -42.58
CA LEU A 30 18.01 -3.85 -41.40
C LEU A 30 18.25 -2.84 -40.27
N ILE A 31 18.85 -1.68 -40.60
CA ILE A 31 19.10 -0.60 -39.64
C ILE A 31 17.80 -0.17 -38.99
N TYR A 32 16.79 0.14 -39.81
CA TYR A 32 15.47 0.54 -39.33
C TYR A 32 14.85 -0.51 -38.41
N LYS A 33 14.86 -1.78 -38.83
CA LYS A 33 14.25 -2.88 -38.06
C LYS A 33 14.94 -3.09 -36.72
N VAL A 34 16.27 -2.98 -36.67
CA VAL A 34 17.04 -3.09 -35.42
C VAL A 34 16.74 -1.93 -34.48
N MET A 35 16.65 -0.70 -35.01
CA MET A 35 16.28 0.48 -34.21
C MET A 35 14.87 0.33 -33.62
N GLU A 36 13.89 -0.08 -34.43
CA GLU A 36 12.53 -0.33 -33.98
C GLU A 36 12.46 -1.43 -32.92
N GLN A 37 13.23 -2.50 -33.08
CA GLN A 37 13.32 -3.58 -32.09
C GLN A 37 13.95 -3.11 -30.78
N ALA A 38 15.00 -2.30 -30.83
CA ALA A 38 15.64 -1.73 -29.64
C ALA A 38 14.68 -0.81 -28.87
N ASP A 39 13.98 0.08 -29.58
CA ASP A 39 13.01 1.00 -28.99
C ASP A 39 11.82 0.25 -28.39
N SER A 40 11.29 -0.75 -29.10
CA SER A 40 10.17 -1.54 -28.62
C SER A 40 10.54 -2.44 -27.44
N MET A 41 11.74 -3.04 -27.42
CA MET A 41 12.21 -3.84 -26.27
C MET A 41 12.45 -2.99 -25.03
N SER A 42 13.06 -1.81 -25.18
CA SER A 42 13.27 -0.83 -24.10
C SER A 42 11.95 -0.39 -23.46
N ARG A 43 10.91 -0.16 -24.29
CA ARG A 43 9.63 0.39 -23.85
C ARG A 43 8.67 -0.69 -23.33
N ARG A 44 8.64 -1.88 -23.93
CA ARG A 44 7.69 -2.96 -23.56
C ARG A 44 8.14 -3.80 -22.39
N ARG A 45 9.45 -3.97 -22.15
CA ARG A 45 9.94 -4.78 -21.03
C ARG A 45 10.38 -3.90 -19.88
N PRO A 46 9.61 -3.80 -18.78
CA PRO A 46 10.12 -3.18 -17.57
C PRO A 46 11.37 -3.93 -17.14
N SER A 47 12.49 -3.21 -17.03
CA SER A 47 13.75 -3.83 -16.61
C SER A 47 13.58 -4.53 -15.27
N TYR A 48 14.23 -5.69 -15.09
CA TYR A 48 14.18 -6.45 -13.85
C TYR A 48 14.51 -5.58 -12.62
N LEU A 49 15.44 -4.62 -12.81
CA LEU A 49 15.78 -3.60 -11.82
C LEU A 49 14.60 -2.70 -11.45
N ARG A 50 13.84 -2.18 -12.42
CA ARG A 50 12.63 -1.36 -12.14
C ARG A 50 11.58 -2.16 -11.37
N ILE A 51 11.40 -3.44 -11.69
CA ILE A 51 10.48 -4.33 -10.96
C ILE A 51 10.95 -4.52 -9.52
N ARG A 52 12.26 -4.78 -9.31
CA ARG A 52 12.85 -4.97 -7.98
C ARG A 52 12.75 -3.70 -7.13
N ILE A 53 13.01 -2.53 -7.71
CA ILE A 53 12.88 -1.23 -7.04
C ILE A 53 11.42 -0.98 -6.63
N ARG A 54 10.45 -1.22 -7.51
CA ARG A 54 9.01 -1.11 -7.14
C ARG A 54 8.64 -2.05 -5.99
N LYS A 55 9.07 -3.31 -6.03
CA LYS A 55 8.83 -4.28 -4.95
C LYS A 55 9.45 -3.83 -3.63
N LEU A 56 10.67 -3.31 -3.67
CA LEU A 56 11.37 -2.79 -2.49
C LEU A 56 10.65 -1.57 -1.90
N LYS A 57 10.23 -0.61 -2.75
CA LYS A 57 9.45 0.56 -2.34
C LYS A 57 8.16 0.15 -1.62
N VAL A 58 7.44 -0.85 -2.13
CA VAL A 58 6.23 -1.37 -1.47
C VAL A 58 6.54 -2.02 -0.13
N LYS A 59 7.63 -2.82 -0.02
CA LYS A 59 8.03 -3.43 1.25
C LYS A 59 8.39 -2.38 2.31
N ILE A 60 9.14 -1.36 1.93
CA ILE A 60 9.54 -0.26 2.81
C ILE A 60 8.30 0.54 3.24
N GLY A 61 7.45 0.91 2.29
CA GLY A 61 6.20 1.63 2.59
C GLY A 61 5.32 0.87 3.60
N LYS A 62 5.11 -0.43 3.39
CA LYS A 62 4.35 -1.27 4.34
C LYS A 62 4.97 -1.29 5.74
N ARG A 63 6.29 -1.41 5.83
CA ARG A 63 7.01 -1.38 7.12
C ARG A 63 6.87 -0.03 7.83
N LEU A 64 7.01 1.07 7.10
CA LEU A 64 6.84 2.42 7.64
C LEU A 64 5.41 2.69 8.12
N THR A 65 4.40 2.26 7.36
CA THR A 65 3.00 2.38 7.79
C THR A 65 2.74 1.57 9.06
N LYS A 66 3.32 0.37 9.19
CA LYS A 66 3.21 -0.46 10.40
C LYS A 66 3.85 0.23 11.60
N LEU A 67 5.06 0.76 11.43
CA LEU A 67 5.77 1.50 12.49
C LEU A 67 5.02 2.76 12.92
N ARG A 68 4.45 3.52 11.98
CA ARG A 68 3.62 4.69 12.29
C ARG A 68 2.41 4.31 13.13
N LYS A 69 1.71 3.22 12.78
CA LYS A 69 0.56 2.73 13.55
C LYS A 69 0.97 2.26 14.95
N SER A 70 2.07 1.51 15.08
CA SER A 70 2.54 1.06 16.40
C SER A 70 3.02 2.21 17.28
N MET A 71 3.64 3.24 16.70
CA MET A 71 4.04 4.44 17.43
C MET A 71 2.83 5.21 17.95
N LEU A 72 1.78 5.38 17.13
CA LEU A 72 0.54 6.04 17.59
C LEU A 72 -0.14 5.27 18.73
N LEU A 73 -0.18 3.92 18.65
CA LEU A 73 -0.74 3.07 19.71
C LEU A 73 0.10 3.09 20.99
N SER A 74 1.42 3.14 20.89
CA SER A 74 2.30 3.22 22.07
C SER A 74 2.21 4.59 22.74
N ILE A 75 2.14 5.68 21.97
CA ILE A 75 1.92 7.02 22.52
C ILE A 75 0.55 7.13 23.21
N SER A 76 -0.52 6.55 22.64
CA SER A 76 -1.83 6.57 23.28
C SER A 76 -1.87 5.71 24.55
N ALA A 77 -1.27 4.52 24.52
CA ALA A 77 -1.16 3.66 25.71
C ALA A 77 -0.35 4.33 26.83
N ALA A 78 0.78 4.95 26.51
CA ALA A 78 1.59 5.70 27.47
C ALA A 78 0.83 6.91 28.04
N LYS A 79 0.06 7.63 27.21
CA LYS A 79 -0.80 8.71 27.70
C LYS A 79 -1.89 8.21 28.64
N VAL A 80 -2.51 7.08 28.33
CA VAL A 80 -3.54 6.46 29.19
C VAL A 80 -2.92 5.97 30.51
N SER A 81 -1.72 5.39 30.51
CA SER A 81 -1.06 4.94 31.74
C SER A 81 -0.66 6.11 32.64
N VAL A 82 -0.11 7.19 32.06
CA VAL A 82 0.22 8.41 32.81
C VAL A 82 -1.05 9.07 33.34
N CYS A 83 -2.09 9.19 32.52
CA CYS A 83 -3.38 9.72 32.94
C CYS A 83 -3.99 8.88 34.08
N LYS A 84 -3.95 7.54 33.98
CA LYS A 84 -4.41 6.64 35.05
C LYS A 84 -3.60 6.83 36.33
N GLN A 85 -2.29 6.99 36.24
CA GLN A 85 -1.42 7.22 37.38
C GLN A 85 -1.74 8.56 38.04
N VAL A 86 -1.81 9.65 37.29
CA VAL A 86 -2.18 10.99 37.79
C VAL A 86 -3.60 10.98 38.37
N CYS A 87 -4.58 10.37 37.71
CA CYS A 87 -5.93 10.22 38.24
C CYS A 87 -5.98 9.36 39.50
N SER A 88 -5.15 8.33 39.63
CA SER A 88 -5.07 7.51 40.85
C SER A 88 -4.46 8.28 42.01
N GLN A 89 -3.43 9.09 41.75
CA GLN A 89 -2.83 9.97 42.74
C GLN A 89 -3.81 11.08 43.15
N PHE A 90 -4.54 11.67 42.20
CA PHE A 90 -5.59 12.65 42.46
C PHE A 90 -6.77 12.05 43.24
N LYS A 91 -7.19 10.82 42.96
CA LYS A 91 -8.21 10.11 43.76
C LYS A 91 -7.73 9.83 45.18
N THR A 92 -6.45 9.50 45.35
CA THR A 92 -5.85 9.28 46.67
C THR A 92 -5.72 10.59 47.44
N CYS A 93 -5.26 11.66 46.79
CA CYS A 93 -5.24 13.03 47.30
C CYS A 93 -6.66 13.48 47.69
N ARG A 94 -7.67 13.29 46.83
CA ARG A 94 -9.07 13.59 47.16
C ARG A 94 -9.61 12.81 48.35
N ARG A 95 -9.16 11.58 48.60
CA ARG A 95 -9.54 10.82 49.81
C ARG A 95 -8.87 11.36 51.08
N LEU A 96 -7.67 11.91 50.95
CA LEU A 96 -6.91 12.47 52.07
C LEU A 96 -7.34 13.92 52.41
N PHE A 97 -7.78 14.70 51.42
CA PHE A 97 -8.23 16.09 51.58
C PHE A 97 -9.75 16.26 51.54
N GLY A 98 -10.53 15.24 51.18
CA GLY A 98 -11.98 15.27 51.08
C GLY A 98 -12.70 14.84 52.36
N GLY A 99 -12.24 15.33 53.51
CA GLY A 99 -12.94 15.20 54.78
C GLY A 99 -14.11 16.16 54.84
N GLY A 100 -15.32 15.67 54.54
CA GLY A 100 -16.57 16.35 54.82
C GLY A 100 -17.41 16.67 53.58
N ASP A 101 -18.41 15.82 53.32
CA ASP A 101 -19.75 16.27 52.96
C ASP A 101 -20.74 15.20 53.41
N ASN A 102 -21.49 15.54 54.46
CA ASN A 102 -22.58 14.75 54.99
C ASN A 102 -23.71 14.70 53.97
N HIS A 103 -24.13 13.49 53.59
CA HIS A 103 -25.50 13.27 53.12
C HIS A 103 -26.05 12.00 53.79
N SER A 104 -26.53 12.18 55.03
CA SER A 104 -27.54 11.31 55.61
C SER A 104 -28.82 11.41 54.77
N SER A 105 -29.20 10.35 54.08
CA SER A 105 -30.59 9.92 53.89
C SER A 105 -30.63 8.76 52.90
N ALA A 106 -30.47 7.54 53.40
CA ALA A 106 -31.17 6.36 52.90
C ALA A 106 -30.88 5.19 53.83
N ASN A 107 -31.96 4.59 54.34
CA ASN A 107 -32.03 3.25 54.93
C ASN A 107 -31.82 3.16 56.44
N LEU A 108 -32.65 3.90 57.17
CA LEU A 108 -33.07 3.57 58.53
C LEU A 108 -34.34 2.68 58.47
N VAL A 109 -34.25 1.52 57.82
CA VAL A 109 -35.24 0.46 57.94
C VAL A 109 -34.47 -0.84 57.71
N ASN A 110 -34.12 -1.56 58.78
CA ASN A 110 -33.84 -3.02 58.84
C ASN A 110 -33.19 -3.38 60.18
N THR A 111 -33.81 -3.02 61.30
CA THR A 111 -33.46 -3.63 62.60
C THR A 111 -34.74 -3.88 63.38
N LEU A 112 -35.45 -4.94 63.00
CA LEU A 112 -36.48 -5.56 63.83
C LEU A 112 -35.80 -6.65 64.66
N PRO A 113 -36.00 -6.70 65.99
CA PRO A 113 -35.44 -7.73 66.83
C PRO A 113 -36.22 -9.05 66.65
N SER A 114 -35.50 -10.16 66.59
CA SER A 114 -36.04 -11.52 66.49
C SER A 114 -36.95 -11.84 67.68
N PRO A 115 -38.14 -12.46 67.48
CA PRO A 115 -38.94 -12.96 68.60
C PRO A 115 -38.39 -14.30 69.10
N LEU A 116 -38.16 -14.37 70.41
CA LEU A 116 -37.96 -15.63 71.15
C LEU A 116 -39.31 -16.36 71.20
N PHE A 117 -39.38 -17.55 70.61
CA PHE A 117 -40.47 -18.51 70.87
C PHE A 117 -39.95 -19.57 71.84
N VAL A 118 -40.63 -19.70 72.98
CA VAL A 118 -40.70 -20.87 73.86
C VAL A 118 -42.03 -21.56 73.57
#